data_AF-A0A967SL10-F1
#
_entry.id   AF-A0A967SL10-F1
#
_cell.length_a   1.000
_cell.length_b   1.000
_cell.length_c   1.000
_cell.angle_alpha   90.00
_cell.angle_beta   90.00
_cell.angle_gamma   90.00
#
_symmetry.space_group_name_H-M   'P 1'
#
loop_
_entity.id
_entity.type
_entity.pdbx_description
1 polymer ?
#
loop_
_entity_poly.entity_id
_entity_poly.type
_entity_poly.pdbx_seq_one_letter_code
_entity_poly.pdbx_strand_id
1 'polypeptide(L)'
;DVWLNNPRRPMEASGTSGMKAAMNGVLNLSILDGWWDEAYRGRDTDGPPPGWAIGEAGAQARTQKAADRADQQALYRALEEDVAPLFYERDPSGLPVRWVARMQE
;
A
#
# COMPACT_ATOMS: atom_id res chain seq x y z
N ASP A 1 -7.51 6.64 7.33
CA ASP A 1 -6.10 6.99 7.05
C ASP A 1 -5.42 5.97 6.16
N VAL A 2 -5.37 4.69 6.54
CA VAL A 2 -4.86 3.60 5.68
C VAL A 2 -5.92 2.51 5.51
N TRP A 3 -6.06 2.00 4.29
CA TRP A 3 -6.78 0.77 3.98
C TRP A 3 -5.77 -0.36 3.76
N LEU A 4 -5.76 -1.34 4.67
CA LEU A 4 -4.86 -2.49 4.62
C LEU A 4 -5.58 -3.69 4.02
N ASN A 5 -5.00 -4.28 2.96
CA ASN A 5 -5.48 -5.54 2.40
C ASN A 5 -4.31 -6.47 2.07
N ASN A 6 -4.25 -7.61 2.78
CA ASN A 6 -3.17 -8.57 2.69
C ASN A 6 -3.69 -9.98 2.30
N PRO A 7 -4.33 -10.13 1.13
CA PRO A 7 -4.77 -11.42 0.64
C PRO A 7 -3.54 -12.27 0.25
N ARG A 8 -3.71 -13.59 0.23
CA ARG A 8 -2.71 -14.45 -0.43
C ARG A 8 -2.84 -14.27 -1.94
N ARG A 9 -1.74 -14.06 -2.66
CA ARG A 9 -1.74 -14.08 -4.14
C ARG A 9 -2.14 -15.48 -4.66
N PRO A 10 -2.92 -15.62 -5.75
CA PRO A 10 -3.73 -14.63 -6.47
C PRO A 10 -5.21 -14.73 -6.05
N MET A 11 -5.51 -14.66 -4.76
CA MET A 11 -6.86 -14.93 -4.23
C MET A 11 -7.72 -13.68 -4.11
N GLU A 12 -7.21 -12.50 -4.49
CA GLU A 12 -8.01 -11.28 -4.54
C GLU A 12 -8.70 -11.17 -5.90
N ALA A 13 -10.03 -11.27 -5.91
CA ALA A 13 -10.77 -11.17 -7.17
C ALA A 13 -10.74 -9.74 -7.74
N SER A 14 -10.82 -8.70 -6.89
CA SER A 14 -10.78 -7.32 -7.37
C SER A 14 -10.44 -6.30 -6.30
N GLY A 15 -10.93 -6.41 -5.06
CA GLY A 15 -10.65 -5.43 -4.01
C GLY A 15 -11.41 -4.10 -4.11
N THR A 16 -12.69 -4.11 -4.51
CA THR A 16 -13.49 -2.89 -4.76
C THR A 16 -13.68 -1.96 -3.54
N SER A 17 -13.51 -2.46 -2.32
CA SER A 17 -13.46 -1.61 -1.12
C SER A 17 -12.20 -0.74 -1.06
N GLY A 18 -11.09 -1.22 -1.62
CA GLY A 18 -9.87 -0.41 -1.81
C GLY A 18 -10.10 0.74 -2.79
N MET A 19 -10.85 0.51 -3.87
CA MET A 19 -11.24 1.59 -4.80
C MET A 19 -12.03 2.69 -4.08
N LYS A 20 -13.03 2.30 -3.28
CA LYS A 20 -13.84 3.24 -2.50
C LYS A 20 -12.99 4.00 -1.49
N ALA A 21 -12.04 3.32 -0.84
CA ALA A 21 -11.10 3.94 0.08
C ALA A 21 -10.25 5.00 -0.64
N ALA A 22 -9.66 4.64 -1.79
CA ALA A 22 -8.86 5.56 -2.59
C ALA A 22 -9.65 6.81 -3.01
N MET A 23 -10.89 6.66 -3.48
CA MET A 23 -11.76 7.78 -3.84
C MET A 23 -12.09 8.74 -2.67
N ASN A 24 -11.87 8.31 -1.43
CA ASN A 24 -12.05 9.14 -0.23
C ASN A 24 -10.70 9.64 0.34
N GLY A 25 -9.62 9.58 -0.44
CA GLY A 25 -8.28 10.00 -0.02
C GLY A 25 -7.63 9.06 1.01
N VAL A 26 -8.14 7.84 1.19
CA VAL A 26 -7.52 6.85 2.08
C VAL A 26 -6.37 6.17 1.33
N LEU A 27 -5.19 6.15 1.95
CA LEU A 27 -4.01 5.51 1.36
C LEU A 27 -4.15 3.99 1.39
N ASN A 28 -3.77 3.31 0.31
CA ASN A 28 -3.83 1.85 0.24
C ASN A 28 -2.51 1.23 0.72
N LEU A 29 -2.56 0.16 1.51
CA LEU A 29 -1.42 -0.68 1.84
C LEU A 29 -1.82 -2.09 1.48
N SER A 30 -1.42 -2.55 0.29
CA SER A 30 -1.93 -3.82 -0.21
C SER A 30 -0.95 -4.60 -1.06
N ILE A 31 -1.11 -5.92 -1.05
CA ILE A 31 -0.48 -6.83 -2.00
C ILE A 31 -0.88 -6.39 -3.42
N LEU A 32 0.08 -6.40 -4.35
CA LEU A 32 -0.16 -6.18 -5.78
C LEU A 32 -0.93 -7.36 -6.39
N ASP A 33 -2.25 -7.31 -6.24
CA ASP A 33 -3.24 -8.25 -6.79
C ASP A 33 -4.56 -7.50 -7.05
N GLY A 34 -5.40 -8.02 -7.93
CA GLY A 34 -6.64 -7.36 -8.36
C GLY A 34 -6.41 -5.92 -8.86
N TRP A 35 -7.32 -5.01 -8.50
CA TRP A 35 -7.29 -3.61 -8.97
C TRP A 35 -6.07 -2.83 -8.51
N TRP A 36 -5.47 -3.21 -7.38
CA TRP A 36 -4.37 -2.46 -6.79
C TRP A 36 -3.11 -2.62 -7.61
N ASP A 37 -2.90 -3.77 -8.26
CA ASP A 37 -1.78 -3.93 -9.19
C ASP A 37 -1.88 -2.97 -10.39
N GLU A 38 -3.08 -2.85 -10.95
CA GLU A 38 -3.38 -1.93 -12.05
C GLU A 38 -3.23 -0.47 -11.62
N ALA A 39 -3.83 -0.07 -10.49
CA ALA A 39 -3.79 1.29 -9.99
C ALA A 39 -2.38 1.70 -9.52
N TYR A 40 -1.63 0.80 -8.90
CA TYR A 40 -0.28 1.10 -8.40
C TYR A 40 0.74 1.24 -9.53
N ARG A 41 0.66 0.37 -10.55
CA ARG A 41 1.61 0.37 -11.69
C ARG A 41 1.20 1.28 -12.84
N GLY A 42 -0.09 1.50 -13.05
CA GLY A 42 -0.64 2.27 -14.16
C GLY A 42 -0.66 3.79 -13.95
N ARG A 43 0.06 4.30 -12.96
CA ARG A 43 0.07 5.74 -12.66
C ARG A 43 0.99 6.50 -13.62
N ASP A 44 0.48 7.63 -14.08
CA ASP A 44 1.14 8.58 -14.98
C ASP A 44 1.47 9.90 -14.24
N THR A 45 1.86 9.81 -12.97
CA THR A 45 2.15 10.97 -12.12
C THR A 45 3.56 10.89 -11.53
N ASP A 46 4.26 12.03 -11.49
CA ASP A 46 5.57 12.18 -10.85
C ASP A 46 5.49 12.18 -9.30
N GLY A 47 4.27 12.11 -8.75
CA GLY A 47 4.00 12.17 -7.32
C GLY A 47 4.17 10.84 -6.57
N PRO A 48 4.28 10.88 -5.23
CA PRO A 48 4.33 9.67 -4.43
C PRO A 48 3.05 8.83 -4.60
N PRO A 49 3.12 7.49 -4.54
CA PRO A 49 1.93 6.67 -4.63
C PRO A 49 0.91 6.95 -3.51
N PRO A 50 -0.41 6.85 -3.81
CA PRO A 50 -1.49 6.98 -2.83
C PRO A 50 -1.58 5.71 -1.98
N GLY A 51 -0.42 5.19 -1.55
CA GLY A 51 -0.29 3.90 -0.91
C GLY A 51 1.05 3.20 -1.10
N TRP A 52 1.05 1.93 -0.75
CA TRP A 52 2.20 1.03 -0.72
C TRP A 52 1.83 -0.34 -1.28
N ALA A 53 2.78 -0.94 -1.99
CA ALA A 53 2.75 -2.33 -2.36
C ALA A 53 3.37 -3.20 -1.24
N ILE A 54 2.69 -4.26 -0.84
CA ILE A 54 3.27 -5.30 0.01
C ILE A 54 3.96 -6.33 -0.88
N GLY A 55 5.27 -6.45 -0.73
CA GLY A 55 6.11 -7.41 -1.47
C GLY A 55 6.28 -7.08 -2.96
N GLU A 56 7.08 -7.90 -3.63
CA GLU A 56 7.33 -7.75 -5.07
C GLU A 56 6.36 -8.62 -5.88
N ALA A 57 5.68 -8.02 -6.83
CA ALA A 57 4.83 -8.76 -7.75
C ALA A 57 5.68 -9.64 -8.67
N GLY A 58 5.36 -10.93 -8.73
CA GLY A 58 6.10 -11.92 -9.51
C GLY A 58 7.20 -12.68 -8.74
N ALA A 59 7.44 -12.37 -7.46
CA ALA A 59 8.32 -13.16 -6.62
C ALA A 59 7.74 -14.57 -6.39
N GLN A 60 8.13 -15.53 -7.25
CA GLN A 60 7.73 -16.92 -7.10
C GLN A 60 8.50 -17.55 -5.95
N ALA A 61 7.93 -17.48 -4.74
CA ALA A 61 8.43 -18.27 -3.64
C ALA A 61 8.22 -19.76 -3.95
N ARG A 62 9.23 -20.59 -3.66
CA ARG A 62 9.18 -22.04 -3.91
C ARG A 62 8.11 -22.76 -3.10
N THR A 63 7.63 -22.14 -2.01
CA THR A 63 6.60 -22.68 -1.13
C THR A 63 5.69 -21.57 -0.64
N GLN A 64 4.45 -21.90 -0.31
CA GLN A 64 3.50 -20.96 0.30
C GLN A 64 4.04 -20.34 1.59
N LYS A 65 4.70 -21.14 2.44
CA LYS A 65 5.27 -20.65 3.70
C LYS A 65 6.37 -19.61 3.48
N ALA A 66 7.14 -19.74 2.39
CA ALA A 66 8.13 -18.75 2.01
C ALA A 66 7.48 -17.47 1.47
N ALA A 67 6.40 -17.58 0.69
CA ALA A 67 5.61 -16.41 0.26
C ALA A 67 5.01 -15.67 1.46
N ASP A 68 4.30 -16.38 2.34
CA ASP A 68 3.68 -15.81 3.53
C ASP A 68 4.72 -15.10 4.41
N ARG A 69 5.92 -15.67 4.57
CA ARG A 69 7.01 -15.04 5.33
C ARG A 69 7.56 -13.79 4.64
N ALA A 70 7.70 -13.81 3.32
CA ALA A 70 8.19 -12.65 2.56
C ALA A 70 7.18 -11.50 2.59
N ASP A 71 5.90 -11.78 2.37
CA ASP A 71 4.82 -10.79 2.42
C ASP A 71 4.67 -10.24 3.85
N GLN A 72 4.80 -11.08 4.88
CA GLN A 72 4.84 -10.65 6.29
C GLN A 72 6.01 -9.66 6.52
N GLN A 73 7.22 -9.99 6.09
CA GLN A 73 8.38 -9.11 6.26
C GLN A 73 8.21 -7.79 5.50
N ALA A 74 7.66 -7.83 4.29
CA ALA A 74 7.39 -6.63 3.50
C ALA A 74 6.33 -5.74 4.17
N LEU A 75 5.29 -6.32 4.75
CA LEU A 75 4.27 -5.58 5.50
C LEU A 75 4.88 -4.88 6.72
N TYR A 76 5.66 -5.60 7.54
CA TYR A 76 6.31 -4.98 8.71
C TYR A 76 7.26 -3.87 8.29
N ARG A 77 8.06 -4.09 7.25
CA ARG A 77 8.95 -3.06 6.70
C ARG A 77 8.18 -1.81 6.28
N ALA A 78 7.12 -1.98 5.50
CA ALA A 78 6.30 -0.84 5.05
C ALA A 78 5.71 -0.08 6.23
N LEU A 79 5.23 -0.79 7.27
CA LEU A 79 4.69 -0.18 8.47
C LEU A 79 5.73 0.60 9.27
N GLU A 80 6.89 -0.01 9.52
CA GLU A 80 7.93 0.52 10.41
C GLU A 80 8.74 1.64 9.74
N GLU A 81 9.05 1.49 8.45
CA GLU A 81 10.00 2.37 7.76
C GLU A 81 9.34 3.52 6.99
N ASP A 82 8.06 3.40 6.61
CA ASP A 82 7.37 4.46 5.84
C ASP A 82 6.03 4.86 6.48
N VAL A 83 5.07 3.93 6.63
CA VAL A 83 3.69 4.26 7.04
C VAL A 83 3.66 4.94 8.40
N ALA A 84 4.24 4.35 9.44
CA ALA A 84 4.20 4.93 10.78
C ALA A 84 5.00 6.24 10.88
N PRO A 85 6.26 6.33 10.41
CA PRO A 85 6.99 7.60 10.39
C PRO A 85 6.22 8.71 9.67
N LEU A 86 5.70 8.44 8.48
CA LEU A 86 4.95 9.43 7.70
C LEU A 86 3.63 9.82 8.37
N PHE A 87 2.94 8.85 8.99
CA PHE A 87 1.69 9.10 9.70
C PHE A 87 1.87 9.94 10.95
N TYR A 88 3.02 9.89 11.63
CA TYR A 88 3.30 10.66 12.85
C TYR A 88 4.13 11.92 12.60
N GLU A 89 4.76 12.07 11.44
CA GLU A 89 5.49 13.29 11.09
C GLU A 89 4.54 14.49 11.03
N ARG A 90 4.89 15.57 11.73
CA ARG A 90 4.14 16.83 11.74
C ARG A 90 5.11 17.98 11.51
N ASP A 91 4.66 18.99 10.79
CA ASP A 91 5.39 20.25 10.66
C ASP A 91 5.29 21.09 11.97
N PRO A 92 5.98 22.24 12.07
CA PRO A 92 5.90 23.11 13.25
C PRO A 92 4.50 23.64 13.58
N SER A 93 3.56 23.60 12.62
CA SER A 93 2.15 23.99 12.82
C SER A 93 1.27 22.81 13.26
N GLY A 94 1.82 21.60 13.33
CA GLY A 94 1.10 20.38 13.71
C GLY A 94 0.40 19.69 12.54
N LEU A 95 0.74 20.00 11.28
CA LEU A 95 0.11 19.42 10.10
C LEU A 95 0.93 18.26 9.51
N PRO A 96 0.29 17.15 9.12
CA PRO A 96 0.95 16.01 8.47
C PRO A 96 1.09 16.24 6.96
N VAL A 97 1.88 17.24 6.57
CA VAL A 97 1.95 17.73 5.17
C VAL A 97 2.29 16.63 4.18
N ARG A 98 3.27 15.76 4.48
CA ARG A 98 3.66 14.67 3.58
C ARG A 98 2.61 13.56 3.50
N TRP A 99 1.86 13.32 4.57
CA TRP A 99 0.74 12.38 4.55
C TRP A 99 -0.38 12.88 3.66
N VAL A 100 -0.79 14.14 3.85
CA VAL A 100 -1.83 14.80 3.05
C VAL A 100 -1.44 14.85 1.58
N ALA A 101 -0.17 15.12 1.27
CA ALA A 101 0.33 15.11 -0.11
C ALA A 101 0.17 13.73 -0.79
N ARG A 102 0.20 12.62 -0.03
CA ARG A 102 -0.10 11.29 -0.57
C ARG A 102 -1.60 11.02 -0.70
N MET A 103 -2.44 11.68 0.09
CA MET A 103 -3.90 11.53 0.04
C MET A 103 -4.53 12.24 -1.15
N GLN A 104 -3.83 13.24 -1.72
CA GLN A 104 -4.29 14.02 -2.86
C GLN A 104 -4.01 13.31 -4.18
N GLU A 105 -4.93 12.45 -4.61
CA GLU A 105 -5.15 12.06 -6.02
C GLU A 105 -6.66 11.85 -6.26
#